data_AF-A0A2C6M9B8-F1
#
_entry.id   AF-A0A2C6M9B8-F1
#
_cell.length_a   1.000
_cell.length_b   1.000
_cell.length_c   1.000
_cell.angle_alpha   90.00
_cell.angle_beta   90.00
_cell.angle_gamma   90.00
#
_symmetry.space_group_name_H-M   'P 1'
#
loop_
_entity.id
_entity.type
_entity.pdbx_description
1 polymer ?
#
loop_
_entity_poly.entity_id
_entity_poly.type
_entity_poly.pdbx_seq_one_letter_code
_entity_poly.pdbx_strand_id
1 'polypeptide(L)'
;MSHEIKPTPSPEQYILVALIDICRGLKVNLPLELDKEVQKNVLRDVLSSAISFAEKQESMQIISDELFTCVRDGCTLQDQMELIEKQSPDVINAKTLAAAYLLKLVNKERNLH
;
A
#
# COMPACT_ATOMS: atom_id res chain seq x y z
N MET A 1 -14.39 34.66 7.53
CA MET A 1 -13.47 33.93 6.63
C MET A 1 -13.30 32.55 7.24
N SER A 2 -13.99 31.55 6.69
CA SER A 2 -13.85 30.18 7.13
C SER A 2 -12.48 29.69 6.66
N HIS A 3 -11.55 29.48 7.59
CA HIS A 3 -10.35 28.73 7.26
C HIS A 3 -10.79 27.32 6.90
N GLU A 4 -10.80 26.99 5.60
CA GLU A 4 -10.84 25.61 5.15
C GLU A 4 -9.57 24.93 5.66
N ILE A 5 -9.69 24.31 6.83
CA ILE A 5 -8.67 23.40 7.34
C ILE A 5 -8.69 22.22 6.36
N LYS A 6 -7.78 22.21 5.38
CA LYS A 6 -7.58 21.04 4.54
C LYS A 6 -7.27 19.87 5.47
N PRO A 7 -8.06 18.80 5.45
CA PRO A 7 -7.84 17.67 6.34
C PRO A 7 -6.46 17.09 6.04
N THR A 8 -5.60 17.03 7.05
CA THR A 8 -4.30 16.38 6.94
C THR A 8 -4.53 14.90 6.66
N PRO A 9 -3.86 14.32 5.64
CA PRO A 9 -4.01 12.90 5.34
C PRO A 9 -3.63 12.07 6.57
N SER A 10 -4.39 11.01 6.82
CA SER A 10 -4.06 10.05 7.87
C SER A 10 -2.79 9.27 7.52
N PRO A 11 -2.13 8.66 8.52
CA PRO A 11 -1.01 7.76 8.27
C PRO A 11 -1.34 6.68 7.23
N GLU A 12 -2.54 6.10 7.29
CA GLU A 12 -3.00 5.07 6.35
C GLU A 12 -3.14 5.64 4.93
N GLN A 13 -3.77 6.81 4.77
CA GLN A 13 -3.88 7.46 3.47
C GLN A 13 -2.50 7.77 2.89
N TYR A 14 -1.57 8.24 3.73
CA TYR A 14 -0.20 8.50 3.32
C TYR A 14 0.50 7.22 2.85
N ILE A 15 0.40 6.12 3.61
CA ILE A 15 0.99 4.82 3.24
C ILE A 15 0.44 4.32 1.91
N LEU A 16 -0.88 4.39 1.73
CA LEU A 16 -1.54 3.93 0.50
C LEU A 16 -1.11 4.75 -0.72
N VAL A 17 -1.02 6.08 -0.60
CA VAL A 17 -0.52 6.94 -1.69
C VAL A 17 0.96 6.67 -1.97
N ALA A 18 1.78 6.56 -0.93
CA ALA A 18 3.20 6.25 -1.07
C ALA A 18 3.41 4.90 -1.78
N LEU A 19 2.64 3.87 -1.44
CA LEU A 19 2.72 2.58 -2.10
C LEU A 19 2.34 2.66 -3.58
N ILE A 20 1.30 3.42 -3.93
CA ILE A 20 0.92 3.64 -5.34
C ILE A 20 2.07 4.31 -6.10
N ASP A 21 2.73 5.29 -5.51
CA ASP A 21 3.86 5.98 -6.14
C ASP A 21 5.09 5.06 -6.27
N ILE A 22 5.37 4.22 -5.28
CA ILE A 22 6.40 3.17 -5.35
C ILE A 22 6.11 2.21 -6.51
N CYS A 23 4.87 1.72 -6.62
CA CYS A 23 4.45 0.84 -7.72
C CYS A 23 4.58 1.49 -9.11
N ARG A 24 4.50 2.83 -9.19
CA ARG A 24 4.74 3.59 -10.43
C ARG A 24 6.21 3.83 -10.74
N GLY A 25 7.13 3.39 -9.87
CA GLY A 25 8.56 3.64 -9.98
C GLY A 25 8.95 5.07 -9.63
N LEU A 26 8.11 5.80 -8.88
CA LEU A 26 8.43 7.16 -8.43
C LEU A 26 9.31 7.12 -7.18
N LYS A 27 10.20 8.11 -7.07
CA LYS A 27 11.02 8.29 -5.88
C LYS A 27 10.16 8.83 -4.74
N VAL A 28 9.89 8.00 -3.74
CA VAL A 28 9.16 8.38 -2.53
C VAL A 28 10.14 8.69 -1.40
N ASN A 29 9.99 9.85 -0.77
CA ASN A 29 10.71 10.20 0.45
C ASN A 29 9.81 9.88 1.65
N LEU A 30 10.11 8.78 2.34
CA LEU A 30 9.38 8.38 3.54
C LEU A 30 9.79 9.28 4.72
N PRO A 31 8.84 9.77 5.54
CA PRO A 31 9.18 10.40 6.80
C PRO A 31 9.87 9.39 7.72
N LEU A 32 10.92 9.82 8.42
CA LEU A 32 11.75 8.97 9.29
C LEU A 32 10.98 8.32 10.46
N GLU A 33 9.76 8.78 10.77
CA GLU A 33 8.98 8.38 11.96
C GLU A 33 7.67 7.65 11.64
N LEU A 34 7.51 7.08 10.45
CA LEU A 34 6.27 6.35 10.15
C LEU A 34 6.19 5.06 11.01
N ASP A 35 5.17 4.97 11.87
CA ASP A 35 4.99 3.85 12.79
C ASP A 35 4.98 2.51 12.04
N LYS A 36 5.83 1.58 12.48
CA LYS A 36 6.03 0.28 11.82
C LYS A 36 4.81 -0.62 11.91
N GLU A 37 4.05 -0.53 13.00
CA GLU A 37 2.83 -1.33 13.20
C GLU A 37 1.72 -0.82 12.28
N VAL A 38 1.60 0.50 12.10
CA VAL A 38 0.68 1.08 11.12
C VAL A 38 1.05 0.65 9.70
N GLN A 39 2.34 0.71 9.33
CA GLN A 39 2.82 0.21 8.04
C GLN A 39 2.47 -1.25 7.82
N LYS A 40 2.80 -2.11 8.79
CA LYS A 40 2.50 -3.55 8.73
C LYS A 40 1.02 -3.81 8.50
N ASN A 41 0.14 -3.16 9.27
CA ASN A 41 -1.30 -3.38 9.18
C ASN A 41 -1.85 -2.95 7.81
N VAL A 42 -1.47 -1.75 7.34
CA VAL A 42 -1.93 -1.27 6.03
C VAL A 42 -1.40 -2.15 4.89
N LEU A 43 -0.12 -2.51 4.92
CA LEU A 43 0.48 -3.35 3.88
C LEU A 43 -0.07 -4.77 3.88
N ARG A 44 -0.36 -5.36 5.05
CA ARG A 44 -1.06 -6.64 5.16
C ARG A 44 -2.41 -6.58 4.46
N ASP A 45 -3.19 -5.53 4.71
CA ASP A 45 -4.52 -5.39 4.12
C ASP A 45 -4.44 -5.17 2.60
N VAL A 46 -3.44 -4.41 2.13
CA VAL A 46 -3.14 -4.28 0.69
C VAL A 46 -2.80 -5.62 0.07
N LEU A 47 -1.85 -6.37 0.65
CA LEU A 47 -1.41 -7.66 0.12
C LEU A 47 -2.55 -8.67 0.10
N SER A 48 -3.35 -8.73 1.17
CA SER A 48 -4.54 -9.57 1.23
C SER A 48 -5.54 -9.24 0.13
N SER A 49 -5.76 -7.95 -0.15
CA SER A 49 -6.67 -7.52 -1.22
C SER A 49 -6.05 -7.72 -2.61
N ALA A 50 -4.75 -7.59 -2.76
CA ALA A 50 -4.03 -7.70 -4.04
C ALA A 50 -4.13 -9.12 -4.63
N ILE A 51 -4.23 -10.16 -3.79
CA ILE A 51 -4.44 -11.54 -4.26
C ILE A 51 -5.68 -11.64 -5.17
N SER A 52 -6.76 -10.90 -4.85
CA SER A 52 -7.99 -10.91 -5.66
C SER A 52 -7.89 -10.08 -6.94
N PHE A 53 -6.86 -9.25 -7.10
CA PHE A 53 -6.62 -8.43 -8.29
C PHE A 53 -5.55 -9.00 -9.23
N ALA A 54 -4.79 -10.00 -8.79
CA ALA A 54 -3.80 -10.66 -9.63
C ALA A 54 -4.48 -11.57 -10.68
N GLU A 55 -4.02 -11.51 -11.93
CA GLU A 55 -4.60 -12.33 -13.01
C GLU A 55 -3.92 -13.70 -13.11
N LYS A 56 -2.64 -13.78 -12.75
CA LYS A 56 -1.84 -15.01 -12.85
C LYS A 56 -1.75 -15.73 -11.51
N GLN A 57 -1.86 -17.05 -11.55
CA GLN A 57 -1.69 -17.89 -10.37
C GLN A 57 -0.29 -17.73 -9.73
N GLU A 58 0.76 -17.56 -10.54
CA GLU A 58 2.11 -17.28 -10.06
C GLU A 58 2.16 -15.96 -9.26
N SER A 59 1.51 -14.91 -9.75
CA SER A 59 1.42 -13.63 -9.06
C SER A 59 0.65 -13.74 -7.75
N MET A 60 -0.46 -14.50 -7.72
CA MET A 60 -1.20 -14.79 -6.50
C MET A 60 -0.32 -15.48 -5.45
N GLN A 61 0.51 -16.44 -5.88
CA GLN A 61 1.44 -17.13 -5.00
C GLN A 61 2.50 -16.17 -4.44
N ILE A 62 3.13 -15.37 -5.30
CA ILE A 62 4.13 -14.37 -4.89
C ILE A 62 3.55 -13.40 -3.85
N ILE A 63 2.34 -12.88 -4.10
CA ILE A 63 1.67 -11.96 -3.18
C ILE A 63 1.31 -12.67 -1.86
N SER A 64 0.90 -13.94 -1.92
CA SER A 64 0.57 -14.74 -0.73
C SER A 64 1.80 -15.02 0.14
N ASP A 65 2.94 -15.31 -0.48
CA ASP A 65 4.21 -15.54 0.22
C ASP A 65 4.70 -14.23 0.87
N GLU A 66 4.53 -13.11 0.17
CA GLU A 66 4.82 -11.79 0.71
C GLU A 66 3.90 -11.43 1.87
N LEU A 67 2.59 -11.69 1.76
CA LEU A 67 1.63 -11.50 2.84
C LEU A 67 2.01 -12.33 4.07
N PHE A 68 2.35 -13.59 3.88
CA PHE A 68 2.78 -14.47 4.97
C PHE A 68 4.03 -13.92 5.67
N THR A 69 5.01 -13.47 4.90
CA THR A 69 6.23 -12.84 5.42
C THR A 69 5.89 -11.56 6.19
N CYS A 70 5.05 -10.68 5.63
CA CYS A 70 4.64 -9.45 6.30
C CYS A 70 3.92 -9.71 7.63
N VAL A 71 3.04 -10.71 7.69
CA VAL A 71 2.32 -11.06 8.93
C VAL A 71 3.30 -11.57 9.99
N ARG A 72 4.25 -12.42 9.61
CA ARG A 72 5.21 -13.08 10.50
C ARG A 72 6.31 -12.12 10.98
N ASP A 73 6.99 -11.47 10.05
CA ASP A 73 8.24 -10.74 10.28
C ASP A 73 8.03 -9.21 10.30
N GLY A 74 6.85 -8.75 9.87
CA GLY A 74 6.58 -7.34 9.60
C GLY A 74 6.91 -6.95 8.17
N CYS A 75 6.36 -5.82 7.71
CA CYS A 75 6.77 -5.22 6.45
C CYS A 75 6.59 -3.69 6.49
N THR A 76 7.39 -3.00 5.70
CA THR A 76 7.46 -1.54 5.62
C THR A 76 7.44 -1.07 4.16
N LEU A 77 7.17 0.22 3.95
CA LEU A 77 7.25 0.82 2.61
C LEU A 77 8.68 0.74 2.04
N GLN A 78 9.69 0.76 2.91
CA GLN A 78 11.09 0.57 2.48
C GLN A 78 11.31 -0.82 1.89
N ASP A 79 10.76 -1.87 2.52
CA ASP A 79 10.83 -3.23 1.96
C ASP A 79 10.11 -3.31 0.61
N GLN A 80 8.99 -2.61 0.47
CA GLN A 80 8.25 -2.55 -0.81
C GLN A 80 9.05 -1.87 -1.92
N MET A 81 9.82 -0.82 -1.61
CA MET A 81 10.70 -0.17 -2.59
C MET A 81 11.75 -1.13 -3.15
N GLU A 82 12.27 -2.04 -2.32
CA GLU A 82 13.28 -3.02 -2.74
C GLU A 82 12.67 -4.21 -3.50
N LEU A 83 11.44 -4.61 -3.13
CA LEU A 83 10.73 -5.72 -3.76
C LEU A 83 10.18 -5.36 -5.13
N ILE A 84 9.67 -4.13 -5.31
CA ILE A 84 8.96 -3.74 -6.54
C ILE A 84 9.84 -3.88 -7.79
N GLU A 85 11.15 -3.64 -7.67
CA GLU A 85 12.12 -3.76 -8.77
C GLU A 85 12.23 -5.17 -9.35
N LYS A 86 11.86 -6.18 -8.56
CA LYS A 86 11.97 -7.61 -8.91
C LYS A 86 10.62 -8.23 -9.27
N GLN A 87 9.53 -7.48 -9.14
CA GLN A 87 8.18 -8.00 -9.31
C GLN A 87 7.68 -7.87 -10.75
N SER A 88 6.85 -8.83 -11.15
CA SER A 88 6.23 -8.80 -12.47
C SER A 88 5.20 -7.66 -12.56
N PRO A 89 4.90 -7.15 -13.77
CA PRO A 89 3.89 -6.11 -13.95
C PRO A 89 2.50 -6.49 -13.38
N ASP A 90 2.15 -7.78 -13.40
CA ASP A 90 0.88 -8.27 -12.84
C ASP A 90 0.84 -8.12 -11.32
N VAL A 91 1.93 -8.47 -10.61
CA VAL A 91 2.04 -8.25 -9.16
C VAL A 91 1.97 -6.77 -8.81
N ILE A 92 2.71 -5.93 -9.55
CA ILE A 92 2.73 -4.47 -9.34
C ILE A 92 1.34 -3.87 -9.56
N ASN A 93 0.65 -4.26 -10.63
CA ASN A 93 -0.70 -3.80 -10.93
C ASN A 93 -1.70 -4.23 -9.86
N ALA A 94 -1.65 -5.48 -9.41
CA ALA A 94 -2.51 -6.00 -8.35
C ALA A 94 -2.35 -5.21 -7.04
N LYS A 95 -1.11 -4.94 -6.63
CA LYS A 95 -0.81 -4.09 -5.46
C LYS A 95 -1.32 -2.66 -5.64
N THR A 96 -1.15 -2.08 -6.82
CA THR A 96 -1.63 -0.72 -7.13
C THR A 96 -3.15 -0.62 -7.04
N LEU A 97 -3.86 -1.58 -7.62
CA LEU A 97 -5.33 -1.63 -7.60
C LEU A 97 -5.85 -1.83 -6.17
N ALA A 98 -5.23 -2.73 -5.40
CA ALA A 98 -5.55 -2.94 -3.99
C ALA A 98 -5.35 -1.66 -3.15
N ALA A 99 -4.20 -1.00 -3.30
CA ALA A 99 -3.90 0.24 -2.58
C ALA A 99 -4.89 1.36 -2.95
N ALA A 100 -5.21 1.53 -4.24
CA ALA A 100 -6.19 2.51 -4.70
C ALA A 100 -7.62 2.20 -4.20
N TYR A 101 -7.99 0.92 -4.16
CA TYR A 101 -9.27 0.48 -3.64
C TYR A 101 -9.41 0.80 -2.14
N LEU A 102 -8.41 0.44 -1.34
CA LEU A 102 -8.39 0.75 0.10
C LEU A 102 -8.35 2.25 0.36
N LEU A 103 -7.59 3.03 -0.42
CA LEU A 103 -7.57 4.49 -0.30
C LEU A 103 -8.95 5.09 -0.53
N LYS A 104 -9.69 4.58 -1.53
CA LYS A 104 -11.07 4.99 -1.79
C LYS A 104 -12.00 4.66 -0.61
N LEU A 105 -11.83 3.50 0.04
CA LEU A 105 -12.62 3.13 1.22
C LEU A 105 -12.31 4.05 2.41
N VAL A 106 -11.04 4.29 2.71
CA VAL A 106 -10.61 5.18 3.80
C VAL A 106 -11.10 6.60 3.58
N ASN A 107 -11.02 7.12 2.34
CA ASN A 107 -11.56 8.44 2.01
C ASN A 107 -13.08 8.50 2.24
N LYS A 108 -13.81 7.46 1.84
CA LYS A 108 -15.26 7.38 2.03
C LYS A 108 -15.63 7.36 3.52
N GLU A 109 -14.93 6.60 4.34
CA GLU A 109 -15.16 6.54 5.79
C GLU A 109 -14.90 7.89 6.47
N ARG A 110 -13.93 8.66 5.95
CA ARG A 110 -13.57 10.00 6.46
C ARG A 110 -14.42 11.13 5.85
N ASN A 111 -15.42 10.83 5.03
CA ASN A 111 -16.23 11.82 4.27
C ASN A 111 -15.38 12.78 3.41
N LEU A 112 -14.27 12.28 2.88
CA LEU A 112 -13.43 13.01 1.93
C LEU A 112 -13.91 12.63 0.53
N HIS A 113 -14.60 13.55 -0.13
CA HIS A 113 -15.17 13.40 -1.48
C HIS A 113 -14.22 13.83 -2.58
#